data_AF-C8CB60-F1
#
_entry.id   AF-C8CB60-F1
#
_cell.length_a   1.000
_cell.length_b   1.000
_cell.length_c   1.000
_cell.angle_alpha   90.00
_cell.angle_beta   90.00
_cell.angle_gamma   90.00
#
_symmetry.space_group_name_H-M   'P 1'
#
loop_
_entity.id
_entity.type
_entity.pdbx_description
1 polymer ?
#
loop_
_entity_poly.entity_id
_entity_poly.type
_entity_poly.pdbx_seq_one_letter_code
_entity_poly.pdbx_strand_id
1 'polypeptide(L)'
;MSSTQSAVRSHAEAVQVSRTIDYLGLFILFFVILGGLHVHAMLTMGDWDFWSDWKDRRLWVTVTPIMLVTFPAAVQAIVWEHFRIGFGATLCCISLVLGE
;
A
#
# COMPACT_ATOMS: atom_id res chain seq x y z
N MET A 1 0.23 26.92 36.14
CA MET A 1 0.44 25.46 36.13
C MET A 1 0.75 25.05 34.69
N SER A 2 1.96 24.60 34.41
CA SER A 2 2.42 24.29 33.05
C SER A 2 1.65 23.10 32.49
N SER A 3 1.02 23.26 31.33
CA SER A 3 0.07 22.31 30.72
C SER A 3 0.72 21.23 29.84
N THR A 4 2.04 21.07 29.87
CA THR A 4 2.76 20.10 29.04
C THR A 4 3.34 18.96 29.88
N GLN A 5 2.46 18.08 30.36
CA GLN A 5 2.89 16.78 30.87
C GLN A 5 3.30 15.90 29.69
N SER A 6 4.53 15.37 29.71
CA SER A 6 5.08 14.55 28.63
C SER A 6 4.56 13.11 28.68
N ALA A 7 4.27 12.53 27.51
CA ALA A 7 3.91 11.12 27.36
C ALA A 7 5.12 10.16 27.51
N VAL A 8 6.34 10.68 27.39
CA VAL A 8 7.61 9.93 27.48
C VAL A 8 8.57 10.58 28.49
N ARG A 9 9.51 9.80 29.01
CA ARG A 9 10.45 10.20 30.07
C ARG A 9 11.80 10.68 29.54
N SER A 10 12.13 10.38 28.28
CA SER A 10 13.39 10.81 27.64
C SER A 10 13.24 11.03 26.14
N HIS A 11 14.20 11.77 25.54
CA HIS A 11 14.25 11.96 24.09
C HIS A 11 14.48 10.64 23.33
N ALA A 12 15.33 9.75 23.88
CA ALA A 12 15.57 8.44 23.28
C ALA A 12 14.28 7.61 23.21
N GLU A 13 13.48 7.64 24.28
CA GLU A 13 12.17 6.97 24.33
C GLU A 13 11.19 7.57 23.32
N ALA A 14 11.16 8.90 23.14
CA ALA A 14 10.32 9.56 22.14
C ALA A 14 10.63 9.08 20.72
N VAL A 15 11.91 9.01 20.36
CA VAL A 15 12.35 8.53 19.04
C VAL A 15 12.01 7.05 18.87
N GLN A 16 12.24 6.22 19.88
CA GLN A 16 11.93 4.79 19.83
C GLN A 16 10.44 4.54 19.62
N VAL A 17 9.58 5.23 20.37
CA VAL A 17 8.13 5.09 20.24
C VAL A 17 7.67 5.57 18.87
N SER A 18 8.18 6.71 18.38
CA SER A 18 7.88 7.21 17.03
C SER A 18 8.24 6.18 15.96
N ARG A 19 9.42 5.56 16.03
CA ARG A 19 9.84 4.54 15.05
C ARG A 19 9.02 3.25 15.16
N THR A 20 8.64 2.87 16.37
CA THR A 20 7.72 1.73 16.57
C THR A 20 6.37 2.00 15.89
N ILE A 21 5.84 3.21 16.02
CA ILE A 21 4.60 3.62 15.36
C ILE A 21 4.77 3.60 13.83
N ASP A 22 5.89 4.11 13.30
CA ASP A 22 6.17 4.06 11.86
C ASP A 22 6.09 2.62 11.32
N TYR A 23 6.73 1.66 12.00
CA TYR A 23 6.72 0.25 11.59
C TYR A 23 5.33 -0.39 11.70
N LEU A 24 4.60 -0.13 12.78
CA LEU A 24 3.23 -0.64 12.94
C LEU A 24 2.30 -0.05 11.88
N GLY A 25 2.41 1.25 11.61
CA GLY A 25 1.64 1.91 10.56
C GLY A 25 1.94 1.34 9.18
N LEU A 26 3.21 1.14 8.85
CA LEU A 26 3.62 0.52 7.59
C LEU A 26 3.09 -0.92 7.47
N PHE A 27 3.20 -1.72 8.53
CA PHE A 27 2.75 -3.11 8.55
C PHE A 27 1.23 -3.21 8.32
N ILE A 28 0.45 -2.40 9.04
CA ILE A 28 -1.01 -2.36 8.89
C ILE A 28 -1.39 -1.91 7.48
N LEU A 29 -0.79 -0.81 7.01
CA LEU A 29 -1.06 -0.28 5.68
C LEU A 29 -0.76 -1.32 4.60
N PHE A 30 0.36 -2.04 4.71
CA PHE A 30 0.74 -3.09 3.78
C PHE A 30 -0.32 -4.19 3.67
N PHE A 31 -0.79 -4.76 4.79
CA PHE A 31 -1.76 -5.85 4.75
C PHE A 31 -3.17 -5.40 4.35
N VAL A 32 -3.56 -4.18 4.70
CA VAL A 32 -4.83 -3.60 4.25
C VAL A 32 -4.82 -3.39 2.74
N ILE A 33 -3.72 -2.84 2.20
CA ILE A 33 -3.55 -2.68 0.75
C ILE A 33 -3.49 -4.05 0.08
N LEU A 34 -2.71 -5.00 0.59
CA LEU A 34 -2.61 -6.35 0.05
C LEU A 34 -3.99 -6.99 -0.04
N GLY A 35 -4.75 -7.04 1.04
CA GLY A 35 -6.08 -7.63 1.04
C GLY A 35 -7.04 -6.94 0.07
N GLY A 36 -7.10 -5.61 0.10
CA GLY A 36 -8.01 -4.83 -0.75
C GLY A 36 -7.66 -4.91 -2.23
N LEU A 37 -6.39 -4.68 -2.59
CA LEU A 37 -5.90 -4.71 -3.96
C LEU A 37 -5.94 -6.12 -4.52
N HIS A 38 -5.57 -7.14 -3.75
CA HIS A 38 -5.57 -8.52 -4.23
C HIS A 38 -7.00 -8.99 -4.54
N VAL A 39 -7.98 -8.72 -3.67
CA VAL A 39 -9.40 -9.03 -3.97
C VAL A 39 -9.89 -8.27 -5.19
N HIS A 40 -9.56 -6.96 -5.30
CA HIS A 40 -9.93 -6.16 -6.47
C HIS A 40 -9.31 -6.72 -7.77
N ALA A 41 -8.02 -7.04 -7.77
CA ALA A 41 -7.33 -7.60 -8.92
C ALA A 41 -7.90 -8.97 -9.30
N MET A 42 -8.04 -9.87 -8.32
CA MET A 42 -8.57 -11.22 -8.52
C MET A 42 -9.96 -11.22 -9.18
N LEU A 43 -10.85 -10.32 -8.76
CA LEU A 43 -12.22 -10.27 -9.27
C LEU A 43 -12.39 -9.54 -10.60
N THR A 44 -11.42 -8.71 -11.00
CA THR A 44 -11.59 -7.83 -12.17
C THR A 44 -10.68 -8.15 -13.33
N MET A 45 -9.47 -8.66 -13.06
CA MET A 45 -8.47 -9.00 -14.08
C MET A 45 -7.75 -10.33 -13.81
N GLY A 46 -8.04 -10.99 -12.69
CA GLY A 46 -7.28 -12.14 -12.17
C GLY A 46 -7.17 -13.32 -13.12
N ASP A 47 -8.20 -13.58 -13.93
CA ASP A 47 -8.15 -14.68 -14.89
C ASP A 47 -7.03 -14.51 -15.94
N TRP A 48 -6.76 -13.28 -16.39
CA TRP A 48 -5.63 -13.02 -17.29
C TRP A 48 -4.29 -13.12 -16.57
N ASP A 49 -4.28 -12.87 -15.26
CA ASP A 49 -3.06 -12.93 -14.46
C ASP A 49 -2.68 -14.37 -14.08
N PHE A 50 -3.64 -15.26 -13.83
CA PHE A 50 -3.39 -16.67 -13.51
C PHE A 50 -2.85 -17.50 -14.68
N TRP A 51 -3.43 -17.35 -15.88
CA TRP A 51 -3.16 -18.29 -16.97
C TRP A 51 -2.24 -17.71 -18.03
N SER A 52 -1.22 -18.47 -18.45
CA SER A 52 -0.27 -18.01 -19.47
C SER A 52 -0.89 -17.93 -20.87
N ASP A 53 -1.82 -18.82 -21.18
CA ASP A 53 -2.55 -18.90 -22.45
C ASP A 53 -3.67 -17.86 -22.57
N TRP A 54 -4.06 -17.20 -21.45
CA TRP A 54 -5.01 -16.10 -21.45
C TRP A 54 -4.35 -14.74 -21.72
N LYS A 55 -3.03 -14.60 -21.56
CA LYS A 55 -2.27 -13.34 -21.75
C LYS A 55 -2.16 -12.95 -23.22
N ASP A 56 -3.27 -12.51 -23.80
CA ASP A 56 -3.38 -12.13 -25.20
C ASP A 56 -2.92 -10.68 -25.48
N ARG A 57 -2.82 -10.32 -26.75
CA ARG A 57 -2.34 -8.99 -27.18
C ARG A 57 -3.43 -7.91 -27.23
N ARG A 58 -4.66 -8.22 -26.84
CA ARG A 58 -5.78 -7.27 -26.84
C ARG A 58 -6.35 -7.05 -25.45
N LEU A 59 -6.84 -8.10 -24.79
CA LEU A 59 -7.56 -7.94 -23.52
C LEU A 59 -6.58 -7.81 -22.35
N TRP A 60 -5.59 -8.70 -22.21
CA TRP A 60 -4.62 -8.62 -21.10
C TRP A 60 -3.91 -7.26 -21.06
N VAL A 61 -3.31 -6.82 -22.16
CA VAL A 61 -2.62 -5.51 -22.27
C VAL A 61 -3.53 -4.30 -22.10
N THR A 62 -4.85 -4.46 -22.10
CA THR A 62 -5.80 -3.35 -21.87
C THR A 62 -6.39 -3.39 -20.45
N VAL A 63 -6.96 -4.53 -20.05
CA VAL A 63 -7.70 -4.67 -18.79
C VAL A 63 -6.75 -4.61 -17.59
N THR A 64 -5.64 -5.35 -17.63
CA THR A 64 -4.67 -5.41 -16.52
C THR A 64 -4.15 -4.02 -16.09
N PRO A 65 -3.61 -3.17 -16.98
CA PRO A 65 -3.13 -1.85 -16.55
C PRO A 65 -4.25 -0.91 -16.09
N ILE A 66 -5.45 -0.99 -16.69
CA ILE A 66 -6.59 -0.16 -16.29
C ILE A 66 -7.05 -0.51 -14.86
N MET A 67 -7.16 -1.80 -14.54
CA MET A 67 -7.60 -2.23 -13.22
C MET A 67 -6.52 -2.00 -12.16
N LEU A 68 -5.24 -2.23 -12.49
CA LEU A 68 -4.13 -2.13 -11.55
C LEU A 68 -3.72 -0.70 -11.19
N VAL A 69 -4.04 0.33 -11.98
CA VAL A 69 -3.65 1.72 -11.65
C VAL A 69 -4.50 2.34 -10.52
N THR A 70 -5.67 1.76 -10.25
CA THR A 70 -6.68 2.31 -9.31
C THR A 70 -6.13 2.49 -7.89
N PHE A 71 -5.61 1.43 -7.27
CA PHE A 71 -5.04 1.47 -5.92
C PHE A 71 -3.75 2.27 -5.82
N PRO A 72 -2.74 2.10 -6.71
CA PRO A 72 -1.57 2.97 -6.78
C PRO A 72 -1.94 4.45 -6.78
N ALA A 73 -2.92 4.87 -7.60
CA ALA A 73 -3.37 6.26 -7.63
C ALA A 73 -3.99 6.70 -6.29
N ALA A 74 -4.89 5.89 -5.71
CA ALA A 74 -5.55 6.19 -4.44
C ALA A 74 -4.56 6.29 -3.26
N VAL A 75 -3.67 5.32 -3.13
CA VAL A 75 -2.65 5.29 -2.06
C VAL A 75 -1.65 6.42 -2.27
N GLN A 76 -1.15 6.62 -3.49
CA GLN A 76 -0.20 7.68 -3.80
C GLN A 76 -0.79 9.07 -3.49
N ALA A 77 -2.07 9.31 -3.80
CA ALA A 77 -2.73 10.58 -3.47
C ALA A 77 -2.66 10.87 -1.96
N ILE A 78 -3.04 9.91 -1.12
CA ILE A 78 -3.07 10.09 0.34
C ILE A 78 -1.66 10.25 0.90
N VAL A 79 -0.74 9.34 0.59
CA VAL A 79 0.60 9.33 1.20
C VAL A 79 1.46 10.49 0.73
N TRP A 80 1.26 10.96 -0.51
CA TRP A 80 1.94 12.14 -1.03
C TRP A 80 1.41 13.43 -0.39
N GLU A 81 0.09 13.60 -0.34
CA GLU A 81 -0.52 14.84 0.15
C GLU A 81 -0.25 15.07 1.63
N HIS A 82 -0.36 14.01 2.45
CA HIS A 82 -0.29 14.12 3.91
C HIS A 82 1.13 13.95 4.46
N PHE A 83 1.95 13.12 3.82
CA PHE A 83 3.25 12.71 4.36
C PHE A 83 4.43 12.97 3.41
N ARG A 84 4.15 13.43 2.18
CA ARG A 84 5.16 13.63 1.11
C ARG A 84 5.98 12.38 0.82
N ILE A 85 5.34 11.22 0.96
CA ILE A 85 5.94 9.92 0.69
C ILE A 85 5.81 9.59 -0.81
N GLY A 86 6.93 9.25 -1.45
CA GLY A 86 7.01 9.01 -2.90
C GLY A 86 6.86 7.55 -3.35
N PHE A 87 6.55 6.61 -2.46
CA PHE A 87 6.57 5.17 -2.77
C PHE A 87 5.20 4.47 -2.71
N GLY A 88 4.09 5.21 -2.69
CA GLY A 88 2.73 4.64 -2.56
C GLY A 88 2.38 3.64 -3.66
N ALA A 89 2.72 3.94 -4.92
CA ALA A 89 2.53 3.01 -6.03
C ALA A 89 3.36 1.71 -5.88
N THR A 90 4.63 1.84 -5.51
CA THR A 90 5.51 0.70 -5.27
C THR A 90 5.03 -0.18 -4.12
N LEU A 91 4.51 0.43 -3.04
CA LEU A 91 3.91 -0.30 -1.94
C LEU A 91 2.76 -1.19 -2.43
N CYS A 92 1.84 -0.64 -3.24
CA CYS A 92 0.75 -1.41 -3.85
C CYS A 92 1.26 -2.57 -4.72
N CYS A 93 2.25 -2.33 -5.59
CA CYS A 93 2.80 -3.37 -6.45
C CYS A 93 3.46 -4.50 -5.66
N ILE A 94 4.26 -4.18 -4.63
CA ILE A 94 4.90 -5.19 -3.77
C ILE A 94 3.85 -5.96 -2.97
N SER A 95 2.83 -5.26 -2.44
CA SER A 95 1.72 -5.91 -1.74
C SER A 95 0.99 -6.92 -2.61
N LEU A 96 0.70 -6.57 -3.88
CA LEU A 96 0.02 -7.47 -4.80
C LEU A 96 0.89 -8.69 -5.16
N VAL A 97 2.14 -8.48 -5.58
CA VAL A 97 3.06 -9.57 -5.97
C VAL A 97 3.39 -10.53 -4.82
N LEU A 98 3.36 -10.06 -3.57
CA LEU A 98 3.52 -10.93 -2.40
C LEU A 98 2.21 -11.64 -2.00
N GLY A 99 1.06 -11.15 -2.47
CA GLY A 99 -0.25 -11.73 -2.21
C GLY A 99 -0.65 -12.80 -3.23
N GLU A 100 -0.25 -12.63 -4.50
CA GLU A 100 -0.41 -13.57 -5.62
C GLU A 100 0.37 -14.88 -5.42
#